data_AF-A0A2W1B8H0-F1
#
_entry.id   AF-A0A2W1B8H0-F1
#
_cell.length_a   1.000
_cell.length_b   1.000
_cell.length_c   1.000
_cell.angle_alpha   90.00
_cell.angle_beta   90.00
_cell.angle_gamma   90.00
#
_symmetry.space_group_name_H-M   'P 1'
#
loop_
_entity.id
_entity.type
_entity.pdbx_description
1 polymer ?
#
loop_
_entity_poly.entity_id
_entity_poly.type
_entity_poly.pdbx_seq_one_letter_code
_entity_poly.pdbx_strand_id
1 'polypeptide(L)'
;MVKEETFESIINEFRELSQKGIEEQVLGEGYPLDMHLHPGTMQPYDASGPPYQSPFVLTRPVIQTYAAVIGDDNPLYTDPEYAKNGPYGCLIAPGTALIIARNAMWHGARRKGGWPIANFHSGTAWEFFDVLREGTGFQTSSVGKEIIEKPGA
;
A
#
# COMPACT_ATOMS: atom_id res chain seq x y z
N MET A 1 0.28 -24.04 34.26
CA MET A 1 0.46 -24.84 33.04
C MET A 1 0.33 -23.90 31.86
N VAL A 2 1.40 -23.69 31.09
CA VAL A 2 1.31 -22.97 29.82
C VAL A 2 0.60 -23.93 28.87
N LYS A 3 -0.57 -23.56 28.34
CA LYS A 3 -1.22 -24.36 27.29
C LYS A 3 -0.26 -24.37 26.10
N GLU A 4 0.10 -25.56 25.63
CA GLU A 4 0.85 -25.72 24.39
C GLU A 4 -0.03 -25.18 23.25
N GLU A 5 0.45 -24.16 22.56
CA GLU A 5 -0.22 -23.65 21.36
C GLU A 5 -0.04 -24.66 20.23
N THR A 6 -1.15 -25.22 19.75
CA THR A 6 -1.16 -26.03 18.53
C THR A 6 -1.26 -25.12 17.30
N PHE A 7 -0.83 -25.61 16.14
CA PHE A 7 -1.03 -24.92 14.86
C PHE A 7 -2.50 -24.53 14.67
N GLU A 8 -3.43 -25.46 14.90
CA GLU A 8 -4.87 -25.19 14.77
C GLU A 8 -5.37 -24.10 15.71
N SER A 9 -4.89 -24.07 16.96
CA SER A 9 -5.25 -23.01 17.91
C SER A 9 -4.77 -21.65 17.41
N ILE A 10 -3.57 -21.58 16.84
CA ILE A 10 -2.99 -20.35 16.31
C ILE A 10 -3.76 -19.88 15.06
N ILE A 11 -4.13 -20.79 14.15
CA ILE A 11 -4.91 -20.44 12.97
C ILE A 11 -6.33 -19.98 13.35
N ASN A 12 -6.97 -20.62 14.33
CA ASN A 12 -8.28 -20.18 14.82
C ASN A 12 -8.21 -18.80 15.48
N GLU A 13 -7.16 -18.53 16.26
CA GLU A 13 -6.92 -17.19 16.81
C GLU A 13 -6.73 -16.15 15.70
N PHE A 14 -5.92 -16.45 14.67
CA PHE A 14 -5.77 -15.58 13.51
C PHE A 14 -7.11 -15.27 12.86
N ARG A 15 -7.93 -16.30 12.58
CA ARG A 15 -9.26 -16.14 11.97
C ARG A 15 -10.15 -15.22 12.83
N GLU A 16 -10.29 -15.52 14.12
CA GLU A 16 -11.15 -14.76 15.03
C GLU A 16 -10.72 -13.29 15.15
N LEU A 17 -9.42 -13.04 15.33
CA LEU A 17 -8.90 -11.68 15.47
C LEU A 17 -9.01 -10.91 14.16
N SER A 18 -8.77 -11.57 13.02
CA SER A 18 -8.87 -10.92 11.71
C SER A 18 -10.32 -10.55 11.40
N GLN A 19 -11.28 -11.41 11.77
CA GLN A 19 -12.71 -11.13 11.62
C GLN A 19 -13.14 -9.94 12.49
N LYS A 20 -12.59 -9.81 13.71
CA LYS A 20 -12.88 -8.67 14.60
C LYS A 20 -12.36 -7.35 14.06
N GLY A 21 -11.26 -7.36 13.30
CA GLY A 21 -10.63 -6.17 12.71
C GLY A 21 -11.19 -5.74 11.36
N ILE A 22 -12.25 -6.38 10.85
CA ILE A 22 -12.93 -5.94 9.63
C ILE A 22 -13.57 -4.56 9.85
N GLU A 23 -13.56 -3.73 8.81
CA GLU A 23 -13.96 -2.31 8.82
C GLU A 23 -13.11 -1.38 9.71
N GLU A 24 -12.22 -1.91 10.55
CA GLU A 24 -11.24 -1.09 11.25
C GLU A 24 -10.18 -0.58 10.29
N GLN A 25 -9.83 0.71 10.45
CA GLN A 25 -8.72 1.27 9.68
C GLN A 25 -7.42 0.58 10.10
N VAL A 26 -6.72 0.03 9.11
CA VAL A 26 -5.45 -0.62 9.36
C VAL A 26 -4.40 0.43 9.69
N LEU A 27 -3.85 0.35 10.89
CA LEU A 27 -2.82 1.26 11.38
C LEU A 27 -1.43 0.69 11.13
N GLY A 28 -0.43 1.55 10.85
CA GLY A 28 0.97 1.14 10.74
C GLY A 28 1.34 0.34 9.48
N GLU A 29 0.43 0.18 8.53
CA GLU A 29 0.71 -0.31 7.18
C GLU A 29 0.79 0.85 6.16
N GLY A 30 0.31 2.04 6.52
CA GLY A 30 0.55 3.28 5.78
C GLY A 30 1.63 4.14 6.42
N TYR A 31 2.03 5.20 5.74
CA TYR A 31 2.76 6.30 6.37
C TYR A 31 1.78 7.21 7.13
N PRO A 32 2.15 7.73 8.32
CA PRO A 32 3.49 7.68 8.89
C PRO A 32 3.91 6.35 9.56
N LEU A 33 5.19 5.99 9.39
CA LEU A 33 5.81 4.73 9.88
C LEU A 33 5.82 4.59 11.41
N ASP A 34 5.53 5.66 12.14
CA ASP A 34 5.62 5.72 13.60
C ASP A 34 4.34 5.26 14.32
N MET A 35 3.26 4.95 13.60
CA MET A 35 1.94 4.72 14.24
C MET A 35 1.75 3.34 14.86
N HIS A 36 2.65 2.36 14.64
CA HIS A 36 2.50 1.04 15.27
C HIS A 36 3.73 0.12 15.28
N LEU A 37 4.33 -0.15 14.11
CA LEU A 37 5.33 -1.22 13.94
C LEU A 37 6.75 -0.83 14.34
N HIS A 38 7.04 0.47 14.36
CA HIS A 38 8.37 0.97 14.63
C HIS A 38 8.34 2.08 15.71
N PRO A 39 8.05 1.75 16.98
CA PRO A 39 8.09 2.73 18.06
C PRO A 39 9.45 3.45 18.07
N GLY A 40 9.45 4.77 17.91
CA GLY A 40 10.67 5.60 17.85
C GLY A 40 11.29 5.76 16.46
N THR A 41 10.75 5.13 15.42
CA THR A 41 11.14 5.41 14.03
C THR A 41 10.29 6.54 13.51
N MET A 42 10.75 7.76 13.75
CA MET A 42 10.14 8.96 13.21
C MET A 42 10.44 9.02 11.72
N GLN A 43 9.42 9.27 10.91
CA GLN A 43 9.66 9.70 9.54
C GLN A 43 10.27 11.11 9.56
N PRO A 44 11.15 11.46 8.61
CA PRO A 44 11.84 12.74 8.60
C PRO A 44 10.94 13.92 8.14
N TYR A 45 9.63 13.70 8.05
CA TYR A 45 8.66 14.60 7.42
C TYR A 45 7.46 14.82 8.34
N ASP A 46 6.92 16.04 8.37
CA ASP A 46 5.71 16.37 9.13
C ASP A 46 4.46 15.76 8.48
N ALA A 47 3.67 15.04 9.27
CA ALA A 47 2.39 14.44 8.88
C ALA A 47 1.17 15.12 9.51
N SER A 48 1.37 16.20 10.27
CA SER A 48 0.33 16.81 11.12
C SER A 48 -0.67 17.72 10.38
N GLY A 49 -0.46 18.05 9.11
CA GLY A 49 -1.40 18.91 8.38
C GLY A 49 -1.18 18.99 6.87
N PRO A 50 -2.06 19.72 6.15
CA PRO A 50 -1.82 20.10 4.77
C PRO A 50 -0.82 21.27 4.68
N PRO A 51 0.14 21.24 3.72
CA PRO A 51 0.38 20.13 2.80
C PRO A 51 1.05 18.95 3.52
N TYR A 52 0.45 17.76 3.39
CA TYR A 52 1.03 16.53 3.91
C TYR A 52 2.27 16.18 3.09
N GLN A 53 3.39 15.96 3.76
CA GLN A 53 4.60 15.52 3.07
C GLN A 53 4.54 14.01 2.86
N SER A 54 4.23 13.62 1.62
CA SER A 54 4.23 12.21 1.25
C SER A 54 5.67 11.68 1.17
N PRO A 55 5.96 10.52 1.75
CA PRO A 55 7.25 9.86 1.62
C PRO A 55 7.47 9.33 0.19
N PHE A 56 6.38 9.15 -0.56
CA PHE A 56 6.40 8.83 -1.97
C PHE A 56 5.82 9.99 -2.77
N VAL A 57 6.70 10.71 -3.46
CA VAL A 57 6.33 11.73 -4.42
C VAL A 57 6.66 11.23 -5.81
N LEU A 58 5.71 11.33 -6.73
CA LEU A 58 5.90 11.02 -8.15
C LEU A 58 6.73 12.10 -8.84
N THR A 59 8.01 12.17 -8.49
CA THR A 59 8.97 13.00 -9.21
C THR A 59 9.23 12.42 -10.60
N ARG A 60 9.67 13.24 -11.55
CA ARG A 60 10.04 12.76 -12.89
C ARG A 60 11.00 11.56 -12.90
N PRO A 61 12.10 11.53 -12.11
CA PRO A 61 12.95 10.35 -12.03
C PRO A 61 12.21 9.09 -11.58
N VAL A 62 11.28 9.21 -10.62
CA VAL A 62 10.46 8.08 -10.14
C VAL A 62 9.54 7.58 -11.25
N ILE A 63 8.85 8.48 -11.93
CA ILE A 63 7.93 8.16 -13.02
C ILE A 63 8.67 7.42 -14.15
N GLN A 64 9.76 8.00 -14.65
CA GLN A 64 10.51 7.45 -15.77
C GLN A 64 11.18 6.13 -15.41
N THR A 65 11.71 6.01 -14.18
CA THR A 65 12.29 4.74 -13.71
C THR A 65 11.22 3.66 -13.62
N TYR A 66 10.04 3.99 -13.07
CA TYR A 66 8.95 3.03 -12.96
C TYR A 66 8.49 2.56 -14.35
N ALA A 67 8.25 3.49 -15.27
CA ALA A 67 7.88 3.19 -16.66
C ALA A 67 8.91 2.28 -17.36
N ALA A 68 10.20 2.60 -17.22
CA ALA A 68 11.28 1.78 -17.78
C ALA A 68 11.33 0.36 -17.18
N VAL A 69 11.13 0.22 -15.87
CA VAL A 69 11.15 -1.08 -15.18
C VAL A 69 10.00 -1.98 -15.61
N ILE A 70 8.82 -1.42 -15.85
CA ILE A 70 7.67 -2.19 -16.36
C ILE A 70 7.70 -2.36 -17.89
N GLY A 71 8.63 -1.70 -18.59
CA GLY A 71 8.76 -1.75 -20.04
C GLY A 71 7.69 -0.96 -20.79
N ASP A 72 7.12 0.08 -20.19
CA ASP A 72 6.13 0.97 -20.80
C ASP A 72 6.82 2.22 -21.36
N ASP A 73 6.81 2.38 -22.68
CA ASP A 73 7.49 3.45 -23.40
C ASP A 73 6.56 4.60 -23.80
N ASN A 74 5.33 4.64 -23.29
CA ASN A 74 4.37 5.69 -23.59
C ASN A 74 4.97 7.09 -23.32
N PRO A 75 4.99 8.00 -24.32
CA PRO A 75 5.65 9.30 -24.20
C PRO A 75 5.03 10.21 -23.13
N LEU A 76 3.80 9.94 -22.67
CA LEU A 76 3.21 10.61 -21.52
C LEU A 76 3.94 10.34 -20.20
N TYR A 77 4.71 9.26 -20.13
CA TYR A 77 5.49 8.82 -18.97
C TYR A 77 7.00 9.07 -19.15
N THR A 78 7.46 9.11 -20.40
CA THR A 78 8.90 9.08 -20.73
C THR A 78 9.44 10.39 -21.31
N ASP A 79 8.62 11.19 -22.01
CA ASP A 79 9.05 12.41 -22.69
C ASP A 79 8.36 13.66 -22.08
N PRO A 80 9.11 14.48 -21.29
CA PRO A 80 8.57 15.68 -20.69
C PRO A 80 8.06 16.74 -21.68
N GLU A 81 8.68 16.88 -22.86
CA GLU A 81 8.25 17.88 -23.85
C GLU A 81 6.99 17.41 -24.58
N TYR A 82 6.90 16.12 -24.91
CA TYR A 82 5.65 15.54 -25.42
C TYR A 82 4.52 15.68 -24.40
N ALA A 83 4.76 15.29 -23.14
CA ALA A 83 3.75 15.30 -22.09
C ALA A 83 3.27 16.72 -21.74
N LYS A 84 4.19 17.71 -21.74
CA LYS A 84 3.88 19.13 -21.54
C LYS A 84 2.96 19.71 -22.62
N ASN A 85 3.15 19.31 -23.88
CA ASN A 85 2.29 19.72 -24.99
C ASN A 85 1.08 18.80 -25.18
N GLY A 86 0.99 17.74 -24.38
CA GLY A 86 -0.07 16.76 -24.41
C GLY A 86 -1.28 17.12 -23.54
N PRO A 87 -2.23 16.18 -23.38
CA PRO A 87 -3.53 16.44 -22.75
C PRO A 87 -3.46 16.80 -21.27
N TYR A 88 -2.34 16.50 -20.58
CA TYR A 88 -2.20 16.70 -19.13
C TYR A 88 -1.26 17.84 -18.76
N GLY A 89 -0.60 18.46 -19.74
CA GLY A 89 0.31 19.60 -19.51
C GLY A 89 1.57 19.29 -18.71
N CYS A 90 1.81 18.01 -18.38
CA CYS A 90 2.92 17.54 -17.58
C CYS A 90 3.11 16.03 -17.78
N LEU A 91 4.25 15.51 -17.30
CA LEU A 91 4.46 14.07 -17.21
C LEU A 91 3.44 13.47 -16.25
N ILE A 92 2.92 12.29 -16.59
CA ILE A 92 2.08 11.50 -15.70
C ILE A 92 2.75 10.15 -15.41
N ALA A 93 2.35 9.47 -14.34
CA ALA A 93 2.81 8.11 -14.05
C ALA A 93 1.85 7.07 -14.64
N PRO A 94 2.34 5.87 -15.00
CA PRO A 94 1.47 4.72 -15.24
C PRO A 94 0.56 4.49 -14.02
N GLY A 95 -0.71 4.16 -14.24
CA GLY A 95 -1.67 3.98 -13.15
C GLY A 95 -1.24 2.91 -12.13
N THR A 96 -0.50 1.89 -12.58
CA THR A 96 0.06 0.83 -11.72
C THR A 96 1.10 1.34 -10.74
N ALA A 97 1.65 2.55 -10.93
CA ALA A 97 2.57 3.17 -9.98
C ALA A 97 1.95 3.34 -8.59
N LEU A 98 0.60 3.36 -8.45
CA LEU A 98 -0.06 3.37 -7.14
C LEU A 98 0.33 2.21 -6.22
N ILE A 99 0.87 1.11 -6.75
CA ILE A 99 1.40 0.02 -5.93
C ILE A 99 2.51 0.51 -4.98
N ILE A 100 3.28 1.54 -5.36
CA ILE A 100 4.34 2.11 -4.49
C ILE A 100 3.76 2.84 -3.28
N ALA A 101 2.60 3.48 -3.46
CA ALA A 101 1.89 4.16 -2.38
C ALA A 101 1.21 3.16 -1.44
N ARG A 102 0.93 1.94 -1.92
CA ARG A 102 0.19 0.90 -1.20
C ARG A 102 0.80 -0.49 -1.33
N ASN A 103 2.05 -0.60 -0.93
CA ASN A 103 2.69 -1.91 -0.76
C ASN A 103 2.12 -2.67 0.45
N ALA A 104 1.62 -1.97 1.45
CA ALA A 104 0.96 -2.61 2.58
C ALA A 104 -0.54 -2.76 2.33
N MET A 105 -0.92 -3.99 2.03
CA MET A 105 -2.30 -4.45 2.02
C MET A 105 -2.65 -5.01 3.38
N TRP A 106 -3.92 -5.03 3.75
CA TRP A 106 -4.33 -5.69 4.99
C TRP A 106 -4.08 -7.19 4.90
N HIS A 107 -3.29 -7.75 5.83
CA HIS A 107 -2.94 -9.17 5.88
C HIS A 107 -3.68 -9.93 7.01
N GLY A 108 -4.75 -9.35 7.56
CA GLY A 108 -5.45 -9.87 8.72
C GLY A 108 -4.84 -9.40 10.06
N ALA A 109 -5.15 -10.12 11.12
CA ALA A 109 -4.67 -9.84 12.47
C ALA A 109 -3.15 -9.87 12.53
N ARG A 110 -2.59 -9.16 13.50
CA ARG A 110 -1.14 -9.15 13.75
C ARG A 110 -0.80 -9.85 15.05
N ARG A 111 0.36 -10.50 15.07
CA ARG A 111 0.90 -11.21 16.23
C ARG A 111 2.40 -10.97 16.35
N LYS A 112 2.89 -10.78 17.57
CA LYS A 112 4.34 -10.69 17.82
C LYS A 112 4.98 -12.03 17.44
N GLY A 113 5.99 -11.99 16.57
CA GLY A 113 6.61 -13.20 16.02
C GLY A 113 5.90 -13.77 14.78
N GLY A 114 4.82 -13.14 14.33
CA GLY A 114 4.08 -13.52 13.14
C GLY A 114 3.12 -14.70 13.34
N TRP A 115 2.42 -15.00 12.26
CA TRP A 115 1.57 -16.18 12.13
C TRP A 115 2.29 -17.23 11.27
N PRO A 116 2.08 -18.54 11.51
CA PRO A 116 2.69 -19.61 10.73
C PRO A 116 1.99 -19.81 9.38
N ILE A 117 1.69 -18.73 8.66
CA ILE A 117 1.03 -18.70 7.36
C ILE A 117 1.79 -17.80 6.39
N ALA A 118 1.69 -18.12 5.10
CA ALA A 118 2.23 -17.30 4.04
C ALA A 118 1.12 -16.51 3.36
N ASN A 119 1.42 -15.26 3.01
CA ASN A 119 0.50 -14.42 2.26
C ASN A 119 0.75 -14.56 0.77
N PHE A 120 -0.32 -14.53 -0.01
CA PHE A 120 -0.27 -14.49 -1.47
C PHE A 120 -1.15 -13.37 -1.98
N HIS A 121 -0.55 -12.43 -2.71
CA HIS A 121 -1.29 -11.35 -3.34
C HIS A 121 -1.99 -11.89 -4.60
N SER A 122 -3.28 -12.18 -4.46
CA SER A 122 -4.08 -12.86 -5.48
C SER A 122 -4.71 -11.95 -6.55
N GLY A 123 -4.65 -10.64 -6.38
CA GLY A 123 -5.12 -9.67 -7.38
C GLY A 123 -5.24 -8.25 -6.84
N THR A 124 -5.35 -7.29 -7.75
CA THR A 124 -5.69 -5.89 -7.42
C THR A 124 -6.64 -5.36 -8.49
N ALA A 125 -7.63 -4.58 -8.06
CA ALA A 125 -8.47 -3.79 -8.94
C ALA A 125 -8.30 -2.31 -8.59
N TRP A 126 -8.14 -1.46 -9.60
CA TRP A 126 -8.01 -0.02 -9.44
C TRP A 126 -9.11 0.69 -10.21
N GLU A 127 -9.70 1.70 -9.57
CA GLU A 127 -10.53 2.70 -10.22
C GLU A 127 -9.77 4.03 -10.21
N PHE A 128 -9.59 4.62 -11.39
CA PHE A 128 -8.83 5.87 -11.56
C PHE A 128 -9.80 7.03 -11.73
N PHE A 129 -9.86 7.91 -10.72
CA PHE A 129 -10.65 9.14 -10.77
C PHE A 129 -9.95 10.27 -11.53
N ASP A 130 -8.61 10.22 -11.61
CA ASP A 130 -7.76 11.16 -12.32
C ASP A 130 -6.41 10.50 -12.66
N VAL A 131 -5.57 11.19 -13.42
CA VAL A 131 -4.20 10.80 -13.73
C VAL A 131 -3.23 11.18 -12.61
N LEU A 132 -2.13 10.46 -12.53
CA LEU A 132 -1.07 10.64 -11.53
C LEU A 132 -0.02 11.62 -12.06
N ARG A 133 -0.08 12.89 -11.69
CA ARG A 133 0.80 13.94 -12.25
C ARG A 133 2.17 13.97 -11.58
N GLU A 134 3.16 14.48 -12.29
CA GLU A 134 4.47 14.84 -11.71
C GLU A 134 4.28 15.72 -10.46
N GLY A 135 4.90 15.32 -9.35
CA GLY A 135 4.79 15.98 -8.05
C GLY A 135 3.65 15.49 -7.16
N THR A 136 2.80 14.56 -7.61
CA THR A 136 1.77 13.97 -6.75
C THR A 136 2.40 13.23 -5.57
N GLY A 137 1.97 13.59 -4.36
CA GLY A 137 2.16 12.82 -3.14
C GLY A 137 0.86 12.15 -2.71
N PHE A 138 0.96 11.06 -1.96
CA PHE A 138 -0.19 10.26 -1.54
C PHE A 138 -0.41 10.32 -0.04
N GLN A 139 -1.67 10.45 0.36
CA GLN A 139 -2.19 10.00 1.65
C GLN A 139 -3.05 8.76 1.37
N THR A 140 -2.91 7.72 2.19
CA THR A 140 -3.62 6.46 1.95
C THR A 140 -4.26 5.94 3.22
N SER A 141 -5.39 5.25 3.08
CA SER A 141 -6.07 4.54 4.17
C SER A 141 -6.56 3.19 3.66
N SER A 142 -6.63 2.20 4.55
CA SER A 142 -7.08 0.86 4.22
C SER A 142 -7.97 0.29 5.30
N VAL A 143 -8.91 -0.56 4.88
CA VAL A 143 -9.82 -1.29 5.75
C VAL A 143 -9.92 -2.71 5.22
N GLY A 144 -9.86 -3.70 6.11
CA GLY A 144 -10.21 -5.07 5.76
C GLY A 144 -11.72 -5.14 5.49
N LYS A 145 -12.13 -5.61 4.32
CA LYS A 145 -13.55 -5.68 3.95
C LYS A 145 -14.19 -7.03 4.22
N GLU A 146 -13.47 -8.10 3.95
CA GLU A 146 -13.97 -9.45 4.11
C GLU A 146 -12.84 -10.44 4.39
N ILE A 147 -13.21 -11.53 5.05
CA ILE A 147 -12.39 -12.73 5.16
C ILE A 147 -13.29 -13.89 4.75
N ILE A 148 -12.82 -14.65 3.77
CA ILE A 148 -13.54 -15.79 3.24
C ILE A 148 -12.69 -17.02 3.45
N GLU A 149 -13.23 -18.00 4.18
CA GLU A 149 -12.68 -19.34 4.21
C GLU A 149 -13.22 -20.12 3.02
N LYS A 150 -12.33 -20.54 2.12
CA LYS A 150 -12.73 -21.33 0.97
C LYS A 150 -13.07 -22.76 1.42
N PRO A 151 -14.19 -23.35 0.97
CA PRO A 151 -14.49 -24.75 1.23
C PRO A 151 -13.37 -25.65 0.70
N GLY A 152 -12.89 -26.56 1.54
CA GLY A 152 -11.81 -27.50 1.18
C GLY A 152 -10.39 -26.97 1.43
N ALA A 153 -10.24 -25.84 2.12
CA ALA A 153 -9.00 -25.42 2.76
C ALA A 153 -8.71 -26.24 4.03
#